data_AF-A0A0D3LEW1-F1
#
_entry.id   AF-A0A0D3LEW1-F1
#
_cell.length_a   1.000
_cell.length_b   1.000
_cell.length_c   1.000
_cell.angle_alpha   90.00
_cell.angle_beta   90.00
_cell.angle_gamma   90.00
#
_symmetry.space_group_name_H-M   'P 1'
#
loop_
_entity.id
_entity.type
_entity.pdbx_description
1 polymer ?
#
loop_
_entity_poly.entity_id
_entity_poly.type
_entity_poly.pdbx_seq_one_letter_code
_entity_poly.pdbx_strand_id
1 'polypeptide(L)'
;MESRTKDISQNLQEGRRGFLKTSALISGGMFFMPASFWQSAFMAPAGPLGARLAPIAMADDVFGLVMGSMQMPADFRKALTTNLNEHLPGNTARLARNFPDAGGNAVALLKIGRESMESKDELGEEKLGLALGAIAYNAVNNSLAACKSKQQGSKPDAGVYLDAAVLKAMNGMEPGQQLGGDSTALSSLFKEMVPRVLTRFHTLIPDDDDAQNWVLRVYSWRNEMDSYFDELAKAYMQPDQKKINGINSKSGFINTADALYREARSMHKDSNQNAVAIKTALEKAKGQSLYTKTLASGYSAIEAAAAFYEQEIDEQELVRRLKSS
;
A
#
# COMPACT_ATOMS: atom_id res chain seq x y z
N MET A 1 35.64 -5.42 18.93
CA MET A 1 35.43 -5.46 17.47
C MET A 1 34.37 -6.50 17.10
N GLU A 2 34.34 -7.67 17.74
CA GLU A 2 33.30 -8.71 17.55
C GLU A 2 31.87 -8.30 17.92
N SER A 3 31.68 -7.35 18.85
CA SER A 3 30.35 -6.85 19.22
C SER A 3 29.69 -6.01 18.12
N ARG A 4 30.45 -5.29 17.29
CA ARG A 4 29.91 -4.50 16.17
C ARG A 4 29.51 -5.36 14.98
N THR A 5 30.17 -6.50 14.77
CA THR A 5 29.88 -7.42 13.65
C THR A 5 28.61 -8.23 13.89
N LYS A 6 28.29 -8.56 15.15
CA LYS A 6 27.01 -9.17 15.53
C LYS A 6 25.82 -8.22 15.37
N ASP A 7 25.99 -6.94 15.71
CA ASP A 7 24.96 -5.92 15.50
C ASP A 7 24.60 -5.75 14.02
N ILE A 8 25.60 -5.77 13.12
CA ILE A 8 25.36 -5.63 11.68
C ILE A 8 24.67 -6.89 11.11
N SER A 9 25.03 -8.09 11.56
CA SER A 9 24.41 -9.32 11.05
C SER A 9 22.98 -9.53 11.57
N GLN A 10 22.68 -9.16 12.82
CA GLN A 10 21.30 -9.15 13.34
C GLN A 10 20.44 -8.08 12.66
N ASN A 11 20.96 -6.86 12.48
CA ASN A 11 20.26 -5.82 11.72
C ASN A 11 20.03 -6.21 10.25
N LEU A 12 20.95 -6.97 9.64
CA LEU A 12 20.78 -7.50 8.29
C LEU A 12 19.78 -8.66 8.22
N GLN A 13 19.64 -9.49 9.26
CA GLN A 13 18.63 -10.56 9.30
C GLN A 13 17.21 -10.01 9.52
N GLU A 14 17.04 -9.08 10.46
CA GLU A 14 15.77 -8.35 10.62
C GLU A 14 15.45 -7.51 9.38
N GLY A 15 16.47 -6.87 8.80
CA GLY A 15 16.39 -6.17 7.53
C GLY A 15 16.01 -7.08 6.36
N ARG A 16 16.47 -8.33 6.31
CA ARG A 16 16.14 -9.27 5.22
C ARG A 16 14.67 -9.65 5.22
N ARG A 17 14.06 -9.92 6.39
CA ARG A 17 12.62 -10.23 6.46
C ARG A 17 11.76 -9.00 6.14
N GLY A 18 12.16 -7.83 6.65
CA GLY A 18 11.55 -6.55 6.30
C GLY A 18 11.64 -6.26 4.81
N PHE A 19 12.80 -6.50 4.21
CA PHE A 19 13.05 -6.38 2.78
C PHE A 19 12.17 -7.34 1.98
N LEU A 20 12.07 -8.62 2.36
CA LEU A 20 11.22 -9.60 1.66
C LEU A 20 9.72 -9.24 1.74
N LYS A 21 9.23 -8.76 2.89
CA LYS A 21 7.85 -8.26 3.03
C LYS A 21 7.61 -7.02 2.17
N THR A 22 8.53 -6.08 2.21
CA THR A 22 8.50 -4.87 1.37
C THR A 22 8.57 -5.24 -0.11
N SER A 23 9.34 -6.27 -0.44
CA SER A 23 9.44 -6.81 -1.79
C SER A 23 8.12 -7.42 -2.24
N ALA A 24 7.46 -8.18 -1.36
CA ALA A 24 6.11 -8.69 -1.60
C ALA A 24 5.09 -7.56 -1.77
N LEU A 25 5.23 -6.46 -1.03
CA LEU A 25 4.39 -5.26 -1.16
C LEU A 25 4.63 -4.52 -2.48
N ILE A 26 5.89 -4.30 -2.87
CA ILE A 26 6.27 -3.75 -4.17
C ILE A 26 5.62 -4.58 -5.28
N SER A 27 5.69 -5.89 -5.16
CA SER A 27 5.21 -6.79 -6.19
C SER A 27 3.71 -7.08 -6.18
N GLY A 28 3.06 -7.12 -5.02
CA GLY A 28 1.61 -7.31 -4.93
C GLY A 28 0.88 -6.02 -5.22
N GLY A 29 1.49 -4.91 -4.80
CA GLY A 29 1.03 -3.57 -5.10
C GLY A 29 1.09 -3.25 -6.57
N MET A 30 2.20 -3.53 -7.27
CA MET A 30 2.42 -3.07 -8.64
C MET A 30 1.70 -3.86 -9.74
N PHE A 31 0.91 -4.86 -9.38
CA PHE A 31 0.29 -5.78 -10.33
C PHE A 31 -1.21 -5.99 -10.05
N PHE A 32 -1.93 -6.49 -11.06
CA PHE A 32 -3.25 -7.15 -11.07
C PHE A 32 -4.52 -6.33 -10.76
N MET A 33 -5.48 -6.40 -11.70
CA MET A 33 -6.91 -6.44 -11.39
C MET A 33 -7.29 -7.89 -11.03
N PRO A 34 -8.16 -8.13 -10.03
CA PRO A 34 -8.67 -9.47 -9.75
C PRO A 34 -9.54 -9.97 -10.91
N ALA A 35 -9.21 -11.14 -11.46
CA ALA A 35 -10.05 -11.84 -12.44
C ALA A 35 -11.38 -12.36 -11.85
N SER A 36 -11.56 -12.29 -10.53
CA SER A 36 -12.68 -12.90 -9.82
C SER A 36 -14.00 -12.13 -9.94
N PHE A 37 -14.02 -10.92 -10.52
CA PHE A 37 -15.21 -10.08 -10.44
C PHE A 37 -16.00 -9.91 -11.73
N TRP A 38 -15.39 -9.76 -12.92
CA TRP A 38 -16.20 -9.49 -14.12
C TRP A 38 -15.71 -10.03 -15.48
N GLN A 39 -14.50 -10.60 -15.61
CA GLN A 39 -14.04 -11.19 -16.89
C GLN A 39 -12.77 -12.03 -16.68
N SER A 40 -12.61 -13.08 -17.49
CA SER A 40 -11.45 -13.98 -17.56
C SER A 40 -10.16 -13.34 -18.09
N ALA A 41 -10.14 -12.02 -18.32
CA ALA A 41 -9.04 -11.33 -18.96
C ALA A 41 -8.19 -10.54 -17.95
N PHE A 42 -6.89 -10.82 -17.95
CA PHE A 42 -5.90 -10.01 -17.25
C PHE A 42 -5.72 -8.70 -17.99
N MET A 43 -6.29 -7.61 -17.48
CA MET A 43 -6.02 -6.30 -18.04
C MET A 43 -4.70 -5.76 -17.48
N ALA A 44 -3.69 -5.61 -18.34
CA ALA A 44 -2.57 -4.74 -18.07
C ALA A 44 -3.11 -3.35 -17.69
N PRO A 45 -2.62 -2.71 -16.61
CA PRO A 45 -3.15 -1.44 -16.16
C PRO A 45 -3.12 -0.42 -17.31
N ALA A 46 -4.24 0.25 -17.55
CA ALA A 46 -4.30 1.31 -18.54
C ALA A 46 -3.63 2.57 -17.97
N GLY A 47 -2.59 3.06 -18.66
CA GLY A 47 -1.96 4.36 -18.40
C GLY A 47 -0.53 4.31 -17.86
N PRO A 48 0.20 5.46 -17.93
CA PRO A 48 1.57 5.57 -17.46
C PRO A 48 1.63 5.32 -15.96
N LEU A 49 2.53 4.47 -15.48
CA LEU A 49 2.71 4.06 -14.06
C LEU A 49 1.99 4.94 -13.01
N GLY A 50 0.67 4.74 -12.88
CA GLY A 50 -0.15 5.29 -11.79
C GLY A 50 0.16 4.60 -10.45
N ALA A 51 0.95 3.52 -10.53
CA ALA A 51 1.39 2.60 -9.51
C ALA A 51 2.58 3.13 -8.68
N ARG A 52 2.39 4.18 -7.88
CA ARG A 52 3.40 4.57 -6.88
C ARG A 52 3.40 3.62 -5.70
N LEU A 53 4.57 3.38 -5.10
CA LEU A 53 4.70 2.47 -3.95
C LEU A 53 4.17 3.06 -2.65
N ALA A 54 4.37 4.36 -2.44
CA ALA A 54 4.02 5.01 -1.19
C ALA A 54 2.53 4.83 -0.83
N PRO A 55 1.54 5.08 -1.71
CA PRO A 55 0.14 4.85 -1.37
C PRO A 55 -0.17 3.39 -0.98
N ILE A 56 0.49 2.43 -1.61
CA ILE A 56 0.29 0.99 -1.35
C ILE A 56 0.89 0.62 0.00
N ALA A 57 2.11 1.08 0.28
CA ALA A 57 2.77 0.90 1.56
C ALA A 57 1.95 1.47 2.72
N MET A 58 1.37 2.66 2.49
CA MET A 58 0.53 3.33 3.48
C MET A 58 -0.82 2.62 3.67
N ALA A 59 -1.43 2.11 2.61
CA ALA A 59 -2.64 1.29 2.73
C ALA A 59 -2.36 -0.02 3.50
N ASP A 60 -1.19 -0.63 3.30
CA ASP A 60 -0.78 -1.83 4.06
C ASP A 60 -0.56 -1.52 5.55
N ASP A 61 0.04 -0.38 5.87
CA ASP A 61 0.14 0.11 7.25
C ASP A 61 -1.25 0.38 7.86
N VAL A 62 -2.22 0.88 7.08
CA VAL A 62 -3.63 1.01 7.51
C VAL A 62 -4.24 -0.36 7.82
N PHE A 63 -3.98 -1.39 7.00
CA PHE A 63 -4.43 -2.75 7.29
C PHE A 63 -3.81 -3.27 8.59
N GLY A 64 -2.52 -2.97 8.82
CA GLY A 64 -1.85 -3.21 10.11
C GLY A 64 -2.64 -2.63 11.29
N LEU A 65 -3.00 -1.35 11.21
CA LEU A 65 -3.78 -0.67 12.25
C LEU A 65 -5.18 -1.29 12.44
N VAL A 66 -5.85 -1.68 11.36
CA VAL A 66 -7.17 -2.35 11.41
C VAL A 66 -7.07 -3.70 12.13
N MET A 67 -6.05 -4.51 11.81
CA MET A 67 -5.80 -5.79 12.48
C MET A 67 -5.54 -5.62 13.99
N GLY A 68 -4.86 -4.52 14.37
CA GLY A 68 -4.56 -4.19 15.76
C GLY A 68 -5.73 -3.58 16.55
N SER A 69 -6.81 -3.19 15.87
CA SER A 69 -7.96 -2.52 16.49
C SER A 69 -9.02 -3.52 16.94
N MET A 70 -9.43 -3.41 18.21
CA MET A 70 -10.54 -4.19 18.76
C MET A 70 -11.92 -3.66 18.34
N GLN A 71 -11.98 -2.45 17.79
CA GLN A 71 -13.23 -1.82 17.33
C GLN A 71 -13.61 -2.30 15.92
N MET A 72 -12.69 -2.98 15.23
CA MET A 72 -12.92 -3.45 13.86
C MET A 72 -13.62 -4.82 13.87
N PRO A 73 -14.64 -5.03 13.02
CA PRO A 73 -15.33 -6.30 12.92
C PRO A 73 -14.34 -7.44 12.62
N ALA A 74 -14.63 -8.65 13.12
CA ALA A 74 -13.76 -9.80 12.91
C ALA A 74 -13.55 -10.11 11.41
N ASP A 75 -14.61 -9.96 10.61
CA ASP A 75 -14.59 -10.15 9.16
C ASP A 75 -13.62 -9.19 8.47
N PHE A 76 -13.54 -7.93 8.90
CA PHE A 76 -12.60 -6.94 8.36
C PHE A 76 -11.16 -7.33 8.67
N ARG A 77 -10.89 -7.71 9.92
CA ARG A 77 -9.54 -8.13 10.34
C ARG A 77 -9.10 -9.39 9.59
N LYS A 78 -10.04 -10.32 9.33
CA LYS A 78 -9.79 -11.52 8.53
C LYS A 78 -9.55 -11.19 7.06
N ALA A 79 -10.41 -10.38 6.45
CA ALA A 79 -10.30 -9.98 5.04
C ALA A 79 -9.04 -9.15 4.73
N LEU A 80 -8.53 -8.41 5.71
CA LEU A 80 -7.30 -7.61 5.59
C LEU A 80 -6.04 -8.31 6.13
N THR A 81 -6.13 -9.59 6.51
CA THR A 81 -4.95 -10.31 7.01
C THR A 81 -3.90 -10.45 5.92
N THR A 82 -2.67 -10.04 6.23
CA THR A 82 -1.53 -10.11 5.30
C THR A 82 -0.69 -11.36 5.49
N ASN A 83 -1.19 -12.35 6.26
CA ASN A 83 -0.50 -13.62 6.47
C ASN A 83 -0.56 -14.49 5.19
N LEU A 84 0.52 -14.42 4.41
CA LEU A 84 0.71 -15.18 3.17
C LEU A 84 0.59 -16.71 3.33
N ASN A 85 0.74 -17.23 4.55
CA ASN A 85 0.66 -18.68 4.80
C ASN A 85 -0.75 -19.15 5.16
N GLU A 86 -1.64 -18.24 5.57
CA GLU A 86 -2.96 -18.60 6.09
C GLU A 86 -4.08 -18.17 5.15
N HIS A 87 -4.02 -16.98 4.54
CA HIS A 87 -5.10 -16.49 3.67
C HIS A 87 -4.60 -15.54 2.55
N LEU A 88 -5.10 -15.73 1.32
CA LEU A 88 -4.93 -14.85 0.15
C LEU A 88 -5.60 -13.44 0.19
N PRO A 89 -6.67 -13.15 0.98
CA PRO A 89 -7.46 -11.91 0.90
C PRO A 89 -6.68 -10.59 1.08
N GLY A 90 -5.68 -10.54 1.98
CA GLY A 90 -4.89 -9.32 2.15
C GLY A 90 -4.01 -8.97 0.95
N ASN A 91 -3.67 -9.94 0.11
CA ASN A 91 -3.07 -9.64 -1.19
C ASN A 91 -4.10 -9.03 -2.13
N THR A 92 -5.34 -9.55 -2.11
CA THR A 92 -6.46 -9.04 -2.89
C THR A 92 -6.79 -7.59 -2.52
N ALA A 93 -6.71 -7.21 -1.25
CA ALA A 93 -6.85 -5.82 -0.80
C ALA A 93 -5.79 -4.88 -1.43
N ARG A 94 -4.56 -5.36 -1.65
CA ARG A 94 -3.51 -4.57 -2.33
C ARG A 94 -3.78 -4.43 -3.84
N LEU A 95 -4.52 -5.37 -4.44
CA LEU A 95 -4.95 -5.31 -5.85
C LEU A 95 -6.07 -4.28 -6.10
N ALA A 96 -6.76 -3.88 -5.03
CA ALA A 96 -7.91 -3.01 -5.10
C ALA A 96 -7.62 -1.58 -5.56
N ARG A 97 -6.34 -1.22 -5.70
CA ARG A 97 -5.90 0.07 -6.24
C ARG A 97 -6.41 0.37 -7.66
N ASN A 98 -6.76 -0.66 -8.42
CA ASN A 98 -7.14 -0.52 -9.83
C ASN A 98 -8.65 -0.25 -9.99
N PHE A 99 -9.41 -0.17 -8.89
CA PHE A 99 -10.84 0.13 -8.96
C PHE A 99 -11.05 1.65 -9.07
N PRO A 100 -11.66 2.12 -10.17
CA PRO A 100 -11.88 3.54 -10.38
C PRO A 100 -12.93 4.07 -9.39
N ASP A 101 -12.52 5.05 -8.58
CA ASP A 101 -13.35 5.92 -7.76
C ASP A 101 -14.05 5.31 -6.51
N ALA A 102 -13.78 5.93 -5.35
CA ALA A 102 -14.30 5.56 -4.04
C ALA A 102 -15.77 5.95 -3.81
N GLY A 103 -16.36 6.80 -4.66
CA GLY A 103 -17.69 7.34 -4.40
C GLY A 103 -18.83 6.35 -4.57
N GLY A 104 -18.85 5.59 -5.66
CA GLY A 104 -19.94 4.65 -6.00
C GLY A 104 -19.50 3.19 -6.02
N ASN A 105 -18.33 2.91 -6.61
CA ASN A 105 -17.86 1.54 -6.80
C ASN A 105 -17.42 0.89 -5.49
N ALA A 106 -16.84 1.65 -4.57
CA ALA A 106 -16.44 1.12 -3.26
C ALA A 106 -17.65 0.69 -2.41
N VAL A 107 -18.75 1.44 -2.45
CA VAL A 107 -19.99 1.08 -1.74
C VAL A 107 -20.61 -0.19 -2.34
N ALA A 108 -20.68 -0.27 -3.66
CA ALA A 108 -21.18 -1.45 -4.35
C ALA A 108 -20.33 -2.70 -4.00
N LEU A 109 -18.99 -2.58 -4.02
CA LEU A 109 -18.09 -3.66 -3.63
C LEU A 109 -18.28 -4.07 -2.16
N LEU A 110 -18.50 -3.12 -1.26
CA LEU A 110 -18.72 -3.40 0.15
C LEU A 110 -20.03 -4.15 0.38
N LYS A 111 -21.11 -3.77 -0.33
CA LYS A 111 -22.38 -4.51 -0.32
C LYS A 111 -22.19 -5.94 -0.84
N ILE A 112 -21.52 -6.12 -1.98
CA ILE A 112 -21.25 -7.45 -2.54
C ILE A 112 -20.40 -8.29 -1.58
N GLY A 113 -19.37 -7.70 -0.98
CA GLY A 113 -18.53 -8.36 0.02
C GLY A 113 -19.35 -8.84 1.21
N ARG A 114 -20.23 -7.98 1.74
CA ARG A 114 -21.14 -8.34 2.83
C ARG A 114 -22.10 -9.46 2.47
N GLU A 115 -22.81 -9.35 1.34
CA GLU A 115 -23.75 -10.37 0.87
C GLU A 115 -23.05 -11.73 0.67
N SER A 116 -21.80 -11.70 0.18
CA SER A 116 -20.97 -12.89 0.00
C SER A 116 -20.57 -13.51 1.36
N MET A 117 -20.22 -12.69 2.35
CA MET A 117 -19.94 -13.17 3.72
C MET A 117 -21.18 -13.78 4.39
N GLU A 118 -22.34 -13.12 4.28
CA GLU A 118 -23.61 -13.59 4.87
C GLU A 118 -24.08 -14.91 4.23
N SER A 119 -23.88 -15.07 2.92
CA SER A 119 -24.19 -16.29 2.18
C SER A 119 -23.13 -17.40 2.30
N LYS A 120 -22.02 -17.14 3.03
CA LYS A 120 -20.87 -18.05 3.16
C LYS A 120 -20.27 -18.45 1.81
N ASP A 121 -20.26 -17.54 0.86
CA ASP A 121 -19.50 -17.68 -0.38
C ASP A 121 -18.01 -17.89 -0.03
N GLU A 122 -17.39 -18.89 -0.66
CA GLU A 122 -15.97 -19.22 -0.48
C GLU A 122 -15.06 -18.03 -0.80
N LEU A 123 -15.51 -17.09 -1.64
CA LEU A 123 -14.80 -15.88 -2.02
C LEU A 123 -15.21 -14.64 -1.21
N GLY A 124 -16.06 -14.78 -0.20
CA GLY A 124 -16.60 -13.64 0.56
C GLY A 124 -15.49 -12.76 1.17
N GLU A 125 -14.44 -13.39 1.68
CA GLU A 125 -13.30 -12.70 2.31
C GLU A 125 -12.46 -11.93 1.30
N GLU A 126 -12.20 -12.50 0.12
CA GLU A 126 -11.47 -11.84 -0.96
C GLU A 126 -12.26 -10.64 -1.51
N LYS A 127 -13.58 -10.80 -1.66
CA LYS A 127 -14.47 -9.73 -2.13
C LYS A 127 -14.54 -8.59 -1.12
N LEU A 128 -14.66 -8.91 0.16
CA LEU A 128 -14.60 -7.91 1.23
C LEU A 128 -13.21 -7.26 1.27
N GLY A 129 -12.13 -8.04 1.21
CA GLY A 129 -10.75 -7.55 1.19
C GLY A 129 -10.51 -6.57 0.03
N LEU A 130 -11.08 -6.84 -1.14
CA LEU A 130 -11.06 -5.92 -2.28
C LEU A 130 -11.77 -4.61 -2.01
N ALA A 131 -12.99 -4.65 -1.47
CA ALA A 131 -13.74 -3.46 -1.13
C ALA A 131 -12.93 -2.58 -0.14
N LEU A 132 -12.43 -3.19 0.92
CA LEU A 132 -11.65 -2.52 1.95
C LEU A 132 -10.33 -1.97 1.42
N GLY A 133 -9.65 -2.74 0.57
CA GLY A 133 -8.44 -2.29 -0.10
C GLY A 133 -8.67 -1.05 -0.95
N ALA A 134 -9.77 -1.02 -1.72
CA ALA A 134 -10.11 0.11 -2.58
C ALA A 134 -10.42 1.36 -1.72
N ILE A 135 -11.16 1.18 -0.63
CA ILE A 135 -11.49 2.25 0.31
C ILE A 135 -10.23 2.85 0.93
N ALA A 136 -9.36 2.02 1.50
CA ALA A 136 -8.11 2.48 2.13
C ALA A 136 -7.20 3.15 1.10
N TYR A 137 -7.00 2.54 -0.06
CA TYR A 137 -6.12 3.07 -1.10
C TYR A 137 -6.60 4.43 -1.62
N ASN A 138 -7.90 4.60 -1.84
CA ASN A 138 -8.46 5.85 -2.30
C ASN A 138 -8.37 6.95 -1.23
N ALA A 139 -8.66 6.65 0.03
CA ALA A 139 -8.48 7.61 1.13
C ALA A 139 -7.02 8.07 1.24
N VAL A 140 -6.08 7.12 1.15
CA VAL A 140 -4.64 7.41 1.13
C VAL A 140 -4.27 8.32 -0.06
N ASN A 141 -4.73 7.99 -1.26
CA ASN A 141 -4.44 8.78 -2.46
C ASN A 141 -5.04 10.18 -2.41
N ASN A 142 -6.27 10.33 -1.92
CA ASN A 142 -6.93 11.61 -1.78
C ASN A 142 -6.15 12.52 -0.81
N SER A 143 -5.75 11.97 0.35
CA SER A 143 -4.91 12.68 1.32
C SER A 143 -3.57 13.12 0.70
N LEU A 144 -2.91 12.24 -0.07
CA LEU A 144 -1.66 12.56 -0.76
C LEU A 144 -1.85 13.60 -1.88
N ALA A 145 -2.95 13.54 -2.64
CA ALA A 145 -3.26 14.46 -3.73
C ALA A 145 -3.56 15.88 -3.22
N ALA A 146 -4.28 16.00 -2.10
CA ALA A 146 -4.50 17.28 -1.40
C ALA A 146 -3.19 17.95 -0.96
N CYS A 147 -2.12 17.17 -0.81
CA CYS A 147 -0.80 17.68 -0.48
C CYS A 147 0.04 18.01 -1.72
N LYS A 148 -0.04 17.20 -2.77
CA LYS A 148 0.62 17.48 -4.07
C LYS A 148 0.10 18.77 -4.72
N SER A 149 -1.20 19.04 -4.65
CA SER A 149 -1.80 20.27 -5.20
C SER A 149 -1.28 21.56 -4.56
N LYS A 150 -0.79 21.49 -3.31
CA LYS A 150 -0.14 22.62 -2.61
C LYS A 150 1.34 22.78 -2.98
N GLN A 151 1.94 21.81 -3.68
CA GLN A 151 3.31 21.82 -4.17
C GLN A 151 3.37 22.10 -5.69
N GLN A 152 2.59 23.09 -6.16
CA GLN A 152 2.61 23.53 -7.56
C GLN A 152 4.05 23.76 -8.05
N GLY A 153 4.47 22.96 -9.04
CA GLY A 153 5.81 23.01 -9.65
C GLY A 153 6.64 21.73 -9.53
N SER A 154 6.19 20.71 -8.78
CA SER A 154 6.94 19.45 -8.64
C SER A 154 6.92 18.63 -9.94
N LYS A 155 8.10 18.47 -10.54
CA LYS A 155 8.36 17.57 -11.68
C LYS A 155 7.91 16.12 -11.39
N PRO A 156 7.63 15.30 -12.43
CA PRO A 156 7.26 13.88 -12.31
C PRO A 156 8.12 13.05 -11.35
N ASP A 157 9.39 13.42 -11.16
CA ASP A 157 10.37 12.78 -10.29
C ASP A 157 9.98 12.75 -8.79
N ALA A 158 9.15 13.68 -8.30
CA ALA A 158 8.86 13.79 -6.86
C ALA A 158 8.23 12.51 -6.28
N GLY A 159 7.47 11.76 -7.11
CA GLY A 159 6.87 10.49 -6.69
C GLY A 159 7.89 9.39 -6.39
N VAL A 160 8.97 9.29 -7.18
CA VAL A 160 10.02 8.26 -6.97
C VAL A 160 10.77 8.50 -5.67
N TYR A 161 11.04 9.76 -5.35
CA TYR A 161 11.70 10.14 -4.11
C TYR A 161 10.82 9.90 -2.89
N LEU A 162 9.49 10.08 -3.04
CA LEU A 162 8.52 9.72 -2.02
C LEU A 162 8.53 8.22 -1.75
N ASP A 163 8.49 7.42 -2.81
CA ASP A 163 8.53 5.95 -2.73
C ASP A 163 9.83 5.49 -2.04
N ALA A 164 10.98 6.03 -2.45
CA ALA A 164 12.27 5.74 -1.82
C ALA A 164 12.30 6.12 -0.33
N ALA A 165 11.74 7.28 0.04
CA ALA A 165 11.64 7.74 1.42
C ALA A 165 10.80 6.79 2.29
N VAL A 166 9.64 6.35 1.79
CA VAL A 166 8.78 5.37 2.47
C VAL A 166 9.52 4.04 2.64
N LEU A 167 10.11 3.51 1.58
CA LEU A 167 10.85 2.25 1.63
C LEU A 167 11.98 2.29 2.67
N LYS A 168 12.72 3.39 2.75
CA LYS A 168 13.77 3.54 3.78
C LYS A 168 13.21 3.53 5.18
N ALA A 169 12.18 4.34 5.43
CA ALA A 169 11.56 4.42 6.74
C ALA A 169 11.02 3.06 7.19
N MET A 170 10.37 2.31 6.28
CA MET A 170 9.86 0.97 6.55
C MET A 170 10.96 -0.03 6.96
N ASN A 171 12.20 0.21 6.51
CA ASN A 171 13.40 -0.55 6.84
C ASN A 171 14.22 0.09 7.97
N GLY A 172 13.66 1.03 8.73
CA GLY A 172 14.30 1.65 9.89
C GLY A 172 15.40 2.66 9.54
N MET A 173 15.45 3.13 8.29
CA MET A 173 16.42 4.12 7.82
C MET A 173 15.81 5.51 7.74
N GLU A 174 16.66 6.53 7.89
CA GLU A 174 16.24 7.92 7.65
C GLU A 174 15.92 8.13 6.16
N PRO A 175 14.80 8.79 5.80
CA PRO A 175 14.40 8.97 4.40
C PRO A 175 15.48 9.57 3.48
N GLY A 176 16.28 10.50 4.01
CA GLY A 176 17.37 11.16 3.29
C GLY A 176 18.72 10.46 3.37
N GLN A 177 18.82 9.33 4.08
CA GLN A 177 20.10 8.65 4.32
C GLN A 177 20.73 8.18 3.00
N GLN A 178 21.96 8.57 2.72
CA GLN A 178 22.72 8.00 1.60
C GLN A 178 23.27 6.64 2.01
N LEU A 179 23.17 5.67 1.09
CA LEU A 179 23.70 4.32 1.28
C LEU A 179 24.89 4.12 0.35
N GLY A 180 25.93 3.44 0.84
CA GLY A 180 27.03 2.97 0.00
C GLY A 180 26.57 1.82 -0.89
N GLY A 181 27.18 1.67 -2.07
CA GLY A 181 26.89 0.59 -3.01
C GLY A 181 26.49 1.08 -4.40
N ASP A 182 26.17 0.13 -5.27
CA ASP A 182 25.80 0.36 -6.66
C ASP A 182 24.28 0.34 -6.84
N SER A 183 23.71 1.48 -7.28
CA SER A 183 22.29 1.58 -7.60
C SER A 183 21.86 0.62 -8.72
N THR A 184 22.77 0.23 -9.61
CA THR A 184 22.48 -0.72 -10.70
C THR A 184 22.18 -2.10 -10.14
N ALA A 185 22.95 -2.56 -9.15
CA ALA A 185 22.68 -3.83 -8.47
C ALA A 185 21.32 -3.84 -7.76
N LEU A 186 20.93 -2.74 -7.09
CA LEU A 186 19.62 -2.62 -6.46
C LEU A 186 18.49 -2.57 -7.50
N SER A 187 18.68 -1.87 -8.62
CA SER A 187 17.71 -1.86 -9.73
C SER A 187 17.50 -3.26 -10.30
N SER A 188 18.59 -3.99 -10.58
CA SER A 188 18.52 -5.40 -11.03
C SER A 188 17.72 -6.25 -10.05
N LEU A 189 17.95 -6.09 -8.74
CA LEU A 189 17.18 -6.79 -7.72
C LEU A 189 15.67 -6.46 -7.79
N PHE A 190 15.29 -5.19 -7.92
CA PHE A 190 13.88 -4.82 -8.09
C PHE A 190 13.27 -5.42 -9.37
N LYS A 191 14.02 -5.35 -10.48
CA LYS A 191 13.61 -5.91 -11.79
C LYS A 191 13.47 -7.44 -11.77
N GLU A 192 14.26 -8.13 -10.94
CA GLU A 192 14.19 -9.58 -10.71
C GLU A 192 13.00 -10.01 -9.82
N MET A 193 12.49 -9.12 -8.98
CA MET A 193 11.30 -9.44 -8.18
C MET A 193 10.04 -9.56 -9.04
N VAL A 194 9.94 -8.77 -10.10
CA VAL A 194 8.82 -8.82 -11.07
C VAL A 194 8.59 -10.22 -11.63
N PRO A 195 9.56 -10.89 -12.29
CA PRO A 195 9.34 -12.21 -12.85
C PRO A 195 9.05 -13.26 -11.78
N ARG A 196 9.66 -13.17 -10.59
CA ARG A 196 9.36 -14.10 -9.48
C ARG A 196 7.91 -14.01 -9.03
N VAL A 197 7.35 -12.80 -9.10
CA VAL A 197 5.95 -12.55 -8.76
C VAL A 197 5.07 -13.03 -9.90
N LEU A 198 5.39 -12.69 -11.15
CA LEU A 198 4.70 -13.23 -12.32
C LEU A 198 4.68 -14.76 -12.35
N THR A 199 5.72 -15.44 -11.90
CA THR A 199 5.76 -16.91 -11.87
C THR A 199 4.77 -17.48 -10.82
N ARG A 200 4.49 -16.74 -9.74
CA ARG A 200 3.42 -17.10 -8.79
C ARG A 200 2.03 -16.92 -9.37
N PHE A 201 1.88 -16.13 -10.42
CA PHE A 201 0.66 -15.97 -11.19
C PHE A 201 0.83 -16.68 -12.54
N HIS A 202 0.80 -18.00 -12.49
CA HIS A 202 1.07 -18.93 -13.62
C HIS A 202 0.07 -18.83 -14.79
N THR A 203 -0.75 -17.79 -14.82
CA THR A 203 -1.85 -17.59 -15.76
C THR A 203 -1.95 -16.12 -16.14
N LEU A 204 -0.95 -15.54 -16.80
CA LEU A 204 -1.24 -14.37 -17.64
C LEU A 204 -2.09 -14.88 -18.81
N ILE A 205 -3.42 -14.83 -18.67
CA ILE A 205 -4.34 -15.20 -19.74
C ILE A 205 -4.41 -14.00 -20.68
N PRO A 206 -4.04 -14.15 -21.97
CA PRO A 206 -4.21 -13.10 -22.95
C PRO A 206 -5.66 -12.62 -23.01
N ASP A 207 -5.84 -11.37 -23.42
CA ASP A 207 -7.16 -10.88 -23.81
C ASP A 207 -7.53 -11.55 -25.15
N ASP A 208 -8.40 -12.55 -25.15
CA ASP A 208 -8.75 -13.29 -26.37
C ASP A 208 -9.42 -12.39 -27.43
N ASP A 209 -10.08 -11.31 -27.00
CA ASP A 209 -10.73 -10.34 -27.88
C ASP A 209 -9.75 -9.26 -28.39
N ASP A 210 -8.60 -9.06 -27.72
CA ASP A 210 -7.64 -7.99 -28.01
C ASP A 210 -6.17 -8.40 -27.76
N ALA A 211 -5.79 -9.60 -28.22
CA ALA A 211 -4.51 -10.22 -27.89
C ALA A 211 -3.30 -9.36 -28.31
N GLN A 212 -3.38 -8.69 -29.46
CA GLN A 212 -2.30 -7.85 -29.97
C GLN A 212 -2.05 -6.63 -29.06
N ASN A 213 -3.08 -5.85 -28.74
CA ASN A 213 -2.88 -4.70 -27.88
C ASN A 213 -2.60 -5.13 -26.45
N TRP A 214 -3.09 -6.28 -26.00
CA TRP A 214 -2.69 -6.85 -24.72
C TRP A 214 -1.17 -7.04 -24.64
N VAL A 215 -0.54 -7.66 -25.65
CA VAL A 215 0.93 -7.80 -25.71
C VAL A 215 1.62 -6.44 -25.67
N LEU A 216 1.12 -5.45 -26.44
CA LEU A 216 1.69 -4.10 -26.47
C LEU A 216 1.57 -3.39 -25.11
N ARG A 217 0.44 -3.53 -24.41
CA ARG A 217 0.23 -2.99 -23.06
C ARG A 217 1.20 -3.62 -22.06
N VAL A 218 1.34 -4.95 -22.08
CA VAL A 218 2.29 -5.68 -21.21
C VAL A 218 3.73 -5.24 -21.49
N TYR A 219 4.12 -5.09 -22.77
CA TYR A 219 5.43 -4.60 -23.15
C TYR A 219 5.70 -3.17 -22.67
N SER A 220 4.76 -2.25 -22.90
CA SER A 220 4.86 -0.85 -22.43
C SER A 220 5.00 -0.78 -20.92
N TRP A 221 4.12 -1.49 -20.21
CA TRP A 221 4.17 -1.58 -18.75
C TRP A 221 5.52 -2.10 -18.25
N ARG A 222 6.09 -3.13 -18.90
CA ARG A 222 7.40 -3.68 -18.52
C ARG A 222 8.52 -2.66 -18.68
N ASN A 223 8.55 -1.94 -19.80
CA ASN A 223 9.55 -0.90 -20.06
C ASN A 223 9.45 0.28 -19.08
N GLU A 224 8.22 0.71 -18.76
CA GLU A 224 7.98 1.75 -17.78
C GLU A 224 8.45 1.31 -16.39
N MET A 225 8.11 0.08 -15.98
CA MET A 225 8.53 -0.50 -14.71
C MET A 225 10.06 -0.59 -14.57
N ASP A 226 10.75 -0.98 -15.64
CA ASP A 226 12.20 -1.05 -15.65
C ASP A 226 12.83 0.33 -15.45
N SER A 227 12.31 1.35 -16.14
CA SER A 227 12.73 2.75 -15.99
C SER A 227 12.46 3.26 -14.57
N TYR A 228 11.27 2.98 -14.04
CA TYR A 228 10.90 3.33 -12.68
C TYR A 228 11.83 2.70 -11.64
N PHE A 229 12.21 1.42 -11.78
CA PHE A 229 13.12 0.78 -10.83
C PHE A 229 14.54 1.30 -10.91
N ASP A 230 15.02 1.71 -12.09
CA ASP A 230 16.30 2.41 -12.21
C ASP A 230 16.27 3.74 -11.45
N GLU A 231 15.20 4.52 -11.60
CA GLU A 231 15.04 5.78 -10.89
C GLU A 231 14.86 5.57 -9.38
N LEU A 232 14.06 4.58 -8.96
CA LEU A 232 13.82 4.25 -7.57
C LEU A 232 15.10 3.80 -6.88
N ALA A 233 15.89 2.93 -7.52
CA ALA A 233 17.16 2.46 -6.98
C ALA A 233 18.16 3.62 -6.80
N LYS A 234 18.21 4.55 -7.76
CA LYS A 234 19.02 5.78 -7.64
C LYS A 234 18.55 6.65 -6.49
N ALA A 235 17.24 6.96 -6.40
CA ALA A 235 16.68 7.76 -5.33
C ALA A 235 16.85 7.10 -3.95
N TYR A 236 16.79 5.77 -3.88
CA TYR A 236 17.00 5.00 -2.66
C TYR A 236 18.48 5.01 -2.24
N MET A 237 19.42 4.71 -3.12
CA MET A 237 20.84 4.64 -2.72
C MET A 237 21.47 6.02 -2.54
N GLN A 238 21.18 6.94 -3.47
CA GLN A 238 21.82 8.24 -3.61
C GLN A 238 20.77 9.34 -3.75
N PRO A 239 19.97 9.61 -2.70
CA PRO A 239 18.93 10.63 -2.77
C PRO A 239 19.51 12.02 -3.02
N ASP A 240 19.01 12.70 -4.05
CA ASP A 240 19.08 14.16 -4.15
C ASP A 240 18.43 14.82 -2.92
N GLN A 241 19.27 15.39 -2.06
CA GLN A 241 18.86 16.00 -0.81
C GLN A 241 17.91 17.18 -1.01
N LYS A 242 18.00 17.92 -2.13
CA LYS A 242 17.07 19.02 -2.39
C LYS A 242 15.66 18.49 -2.61
N LYS A 243 15.52 17.36 -3.33
CA LYS A 243 14.24 16.70 -3.57
C LYS A 243 13.66 16.11 -2.27
N ILE A 244 14.49 15.44 -1.46
CA ILE A 244 14.05 14.91 -0.15
C ILE A 244 13.66 16.03 0.82
N ASN A 245 14.44 17.09 0.91
CA ASN A 245 14.13 18.23 1.79
C ASN A 245 12.85 18.95 1.33
N GLY A 246 12.58 19.00 0.02
CA GLY A 246 11.32 19.50 -0.52
C GLY A 246 10.12 18.68 -0.04
N ILE A 247 10.24 17.34 -0.05
CA ILE A 247 9.21 16.41 0.44
C ILE A 247 9.01 16.57 1.97
N ASN A 248 10.08 16.80 2.74
CA ASN A 248 10.04 16.87 4.20
C ASN A 248 9.88 18.28 4.81
N SER A 249 9.48 19.30 4.03
CA SER A 249 9.37 20.68 4.55
C SER A 249 8.13 20.95 5.44
N LYS A 250 8.22 21.95 6.33
CA LYS A 250 7.24 22.50 7.32
C LYS A 250 6.59 21.54 8.32
N SER A 251 6.11 20.36 7.91
CA SER A 251 5.53 19.34 8.80
C SER A 251 6.17 17.96 8.67
N GLY A 252 7.12 17.79 7.73
CA GLY A 252 7.68 16.48 7.37
C GLY A 252 6.68 15.63 6.60
N PHE A 253 7.13 14.93 5.55
CA PHE A 253 6.29 13.92 4.93
C PHE A 253 6.16 12.73 5.88
N ILE A 254 7.29 12.23 6.38
CA ILE A 254 7.35 11.09 7.29
C ILE A 254 8.19 11.44 8.51
N ASN A 255 7.70 11.05 9.69
CA ASN A 255 8.43 11.12 10.94
C ASN A 255 8.32 9.77 11.65
N THR A 256 9.44 9.04 11.72
CA THR A 256 9.48 7.69 12.31
C THR A 256 9.20 7.67 13.81
N ALA A 257 9.29 8.83 14.47
CA ALA A 257 8.92 8.99 15.88
C ALA A 257 7.42 9.18 16.12
N ASP A 258 6.62 9.41 15.07
CA ASP A 258 5.18 9.59 15.24
C ASP A 258 4.55 8.31 15.79
N ALA A 259 3.66 8.48 16.78
CA ALA A 259 3.03 7.35 17.47
C ALA A 259 2.30 6.42 16.50
N LEU A 260 1.48 6.97 15.60
CA LEU A 260 0.67 6.16 14.68
C LEU A 260 1.52 5.40 13.66
N TYR A 261 2.63 5.98 13.23
CA TYR A 261 3.61 5.29 12.39
C TYR A 261 4.19 4.08 13.12
N ARG A 262 4.67 4.26 14.36
CA ARG A 262 5.26 3.17 15.14
C ARG A 262 4.27 2.05 15.42
N GLU A 263 3.01 2.37 15.72
CA GLU A 263 1.96 1.37 15.90
C GLU A 263 1.70 0.60 14.60
N ALA A 264 1.58 1.28 13.45
CA ALA A 264 1.44 0.59 12.17
C ALA A 264 2.61 -0.36 11.90
N ARG A 265 3.85 0.09 12.15
CA ARG A 265 5.07 -0.73 11.95
C ARG A 265 5.16 -1.90 12.93
N SER A 266 4.70 -1.76 14.17
CA SER A 266 4.73 -2.84 15.17
C SER A 266 3.80 -3.98 14.79
N MET A 267 2.63 -3.69 14.20
CA MET A 267 1.68 -4.69 13.71
C MET A 267 2.30 -5.62 12.65
N HIS A 268 3.23 -5.11 11.83
CA HIS A 268 3.92 -5.93 10.84
C HIS A 268 5.06 -6.79 11.40
N LYS A 269 5.57 -6.49 12.60
CA LYS A 269 6.66 -7.25 13.23
C LYS A 269 6.13 -8.38 14.10
N ASP A 270 5.30 -8.04 15.08
CA ASP A 270 5.00 -8.95 16.20
C ASP A 270 3.50 -9.19 16.41
N SER A 271 2.63 -8.63 15.56
CA SER A 271 1.15 -8.75 15.66
C SER A 271 0.57 -8.44 17.06
N ASN A 272 1.34 -7.78 17.94
CA ASN A 272 0.92 -7.50 19.32
C ASN A 272 -0.16 -6.41 19.29
N GLN A 273 -1.41 -6.84 19.34
CA GLN A 273 -2.58 -5.96 19.31
C GLN A 273 -2.55 -5.02 20.53
N ASN A 274 -2.53 -3.71 20.28
CA ASN A 274 -2.64 -2.69 21.32
C ASN A 274 -3.64 -1.61 20.89
N ALA A 275 -4.92 -1.95 20.98
CA ALA A 275 -6.00 -1.06 20.56
C ALA A 275 -6.01 0.29 21.29
N VAL A 276 -5.59 0.31 22.57
CA VAL A 276 -5.49 1.55 23.37
C VAL A 276 -4.41 2.47 22.81
N ALA A 277 -3.25 1.92 22.45
CA ALA A 277 -2.17 2.68 21.83
C ALA A 277 -2.57 3.22 20.45
N ILE A 278 -3.23 2.41 19.62
CA ILE A 278 -3.72 2.83 18.30
C ILE A 278 -4.71 3.99 18.42
N LYS A 279 -5.71 3.88 19.30
CA LYS A 279 -6.68 4.96 19.54
C LYS A 279 -6.00 6.26 19.98
N THR A 280 -5.09 6.17 20.95
CA THR A 280 -4.31 7.32 21.44
C THR A 280 -3.44 7.93 20.33
N ALA A 281 -2.89 7.10 19.45
CA ALA A 281 -2.06 7.53 18.34
C ALA A 281 -2.88 8.23 17.24
N LEU A 282 -4.09 7.74 16.94
CA LEU A 282 -5.02 8.35 15.99
C LEU A 282 -5.43 9.76 16.42
N GLU A 283 -5.73 9.96 17.72
CA GLU A 283 -6.06 11.29 18.26
C GLU A 283 -4.94 12.31 18.06
N LYS A 284 -3.68 11.87 18.14
CA LYS A 284 -2.49 12.71 17.96
C LYS A 284 -2.12 12.95 16.49
N ALA A 285 -2.61 12.12 15.57
CA ALA A 285 -2.19 12.15 14.15
C ALA A 285 -2.49 13.50 13.46
N LYS A 286 -3.53 14.23 13.86
CA LYS A 286 -3.90 15.54 13.29
C LYS A 286 -2.76 16.57 13.35
N GLY A 287 -1.88 16.49 14.35
CA GLY A 287 -0.74 17.39 14.53
C GLY A 287 0.59 16.88 13.98
N GLN A 288 0.62 15.68 13.39
CA GLN A 288 1.85 14.96 13.07
C GLN A 288 2.23 15.05 11.57
N SER A 289 3.17 14.20 11.12
CA SER A 289 3.62 14.16 9.73
C SER A 289 2.48 13.88 8.75
N LEU A 290 2.71 14.16 7.47
CA LEU A 290 1.72 13.86 6.45
C LEU A 290 1.43 12.36 6.34
N TYR A 291 2.44 11.52 6.58
CA TYR A 291 2.32 10.08 6.59
C TYR A 291 1.26 9.63 7.59
N THR A 292 1.36 10.08 8.84
CA THR A 292 0.43 9.70 9.90
C THR A 292 -0.96 10.30 9.74
N LYS A 293 -1.08 11.53 9.22
CA LYS A 293 -2.39 12.08 8.81
C LYS A 293 -3.07 11.20 7.75
N THR A 294 -2.30 10.72 6.79
CA THR A 294 -2.78 9.85 5.72
C THR A 294 -3.16 8.47 6.25
N LEU A 295 -2.40 7.90 7.18
CA LEU A 295 -2.81 6.67 7.87
C LEU A 295 -4.11 6.84 8.65
N ALA A 296 -4.27 7.96 9.35
CA ALA A 296 -5.49 8.26 10.10
C ALA A 296 -6.71 8.41 9.18
N SER A 297 -6.54 9.09 8.03
CA SER A 297 -7.58 9.17 6.98
C SER A 297 -7.98 7.79 6.45
N GLY A 298 -7.00 6.96 6.07
CA GLY A 298 -7.27 5.59 5.60
C GLY A 298 -7.95 4.73 6.66
N TYR A 299 -7.53 4.82 7.93
CA TYR A 299 -8.15 4.11 9.04
C TYR A 299 -9.60 4.58 9.27
N SER A 300 -9.86 5.89 9.30
CA SER A 300 -11.22 6.43 9.44
C SER A 300 -12.15 6.07 8.28
N ALA A 301 -11.62 5.93 7.06
CA ALA A 301 -12.40 5.44 5.93
C ALA A 301 -12.83 3.98 6.12
N ILE A 302 -11.96 3.13 6.69
CA ILE A 302 -12.31 1.75 7.05
C ILE A 302 -13.28 1.71 8.23
N GLU A 303 -13.17 2.60 9.22
CA GLU A 303 -14.17 2.70 10.30
C GLU A 303 -15.56 3.07 9.76
N ALA A 304 -15.63 3.99 8.78
CA ALA A 304 -16.90 4.30 8.14
C ALA A 304 -17.47 3.09 7.38
N ALA A 305 -16.61 2.33 6.69
CA ALA A 305 -17.01 1.09 6.03
C ALA A 305 -17.52 0.04 7.02
N ALA A 306 -16.87 -0.09 8.19
CA ALA A 306 -17.31 -0.99 9.26
C ALA A 306 -18.69 -0.59 9.80
N ALA A 307 -18.90 0.68 10.12
CA ALA A 307 -20.20 1.18 10.58
C ALA A 307 -21.31 0.93 9.55
N PHE A 308 -21.03 1.08 8.25
CA PHE A 308 -22.00 0.75 7.20
C PHE A 308 -22.25 -0.76 7.10
N TYR A 309 -21.19 -1.57 7.17
CA TYR A 309 -21.27 -3.03 7.16
C TYR A 309 -22.15 -3.56 8.31
N GLU A 310 -22.03 -2.96 9.49
CA GLU A 310 -22.83 -3.29 10.68
C GLU A 310 -24.23 -2.61 10.70
N GLN A 311 -24.60 -1.90 9.63
CA GLN A 311 -25.86 -1.15 9.50
C GLN A 311 -26.05 0.01 10.49
N GLU A 312 -24.97 0.54 11.06
CA GLU A 312 -25.03 1.70 11.97
C GLU A 312 -25.20 3.03 11.22
N ILE A 313 -24.77 3.09 9.95
CA ILE A 313 -24.94 4.25 9.07
C ILE A 313 -25.50 3.83 7.72
N ASP A 314 -26.18 4.76 7.04
CA ASP A 314 -26.68 4.55 5.69
C ASP A 314 -25.61 4.81 4.60
N GLU A 315 -25.97 4.53 3.36
CA GLU A 315 -25.11 4.72 2.19
C GLU A 315 -24.74 6.20 1.94
N GLN A 316 -25.65 7.14 2.21
CA GLN A 316 -25.38 8.56 2.00
C GLN A 316 -24.32 9.05 2.98
N GLU A 317 -24.43 8.64 4.24
CA GLU A 317 -23.48 8.94 5.30
C GLU A 317 -22.13 8.28 5.04
N LEU A 318 -22.10 7.03 4.57
CA LEU A 318 -20.85 6.37 4.15
C LEU A 318 -20.15 7.19 3.07
N VAL A 319 -20.84 7.52 1.97
CA VAL A 319 -20.26 8.30 0.86
C VAL A 319 -19.76 9.67 1.34
N ARG A 320 -20.51 10.32 2.23
CA ARG A 320 -20.09 11.60 2.83
C ARG A 320 -18.78 11.45 3.62
N ARG A 321 -18.65 10.41 4.45
CA ARG A 321 -17.43 10.15 5.24
C ARG A 321 -16.24 9.80 4.35
N LEU A 322 -16.44 8.97 3.33
CA LEU A 322 -15.38 8.60 2.38
C LEU A 322 -14.86 9.80 1.57
N LYS A 323 -15.72 10.77 1.25
CA LYS A 323 -15.28 12.02 0.58
C LYS A 323 -14.55 13.00 1.50
N SER A 324 -14.76 12.89 2.80
CA SER A 324 -14.15 13.76 3.81
C SER A 324 -12.84 13.19 4.39
N SER A 325 -12.58 11.91 4.14
CA SER A 325 -11.37 11.19 4.55
C SER A 325 -10.27 11.45 3.52
#